data_AF-A0A7X9JBK1-F1
#
_entry.id   AF-A0A7X9JBK1-F1
#
_cell.length_a   1.000
_cell.length_b   1.000
_cell.length_c   1.000
_cell.angle_alpha   90.00
_cell.angle_beta   90.00
_cell.angle_gamma   90.00
#
_symmetry.space_group_name_H-M   'P 1'
#
loop_
_entity.id
_entity.type
_entity.pdbx_description
1 polymer ?
#
loop_
_entity_poly.entity_id
_entity_poly.type
_entity_poly.pdbx_seq_one_letter_code
_entity_poly.pdbx_strand_id
1 'polypeptide(L)'
;MTKQNDNTNTQSQALAQLMKDLGMNTLPQDKQNELLIKMTEVLLKRIFIETMDKLGEKGREEYMKMTEEGKEVTPEQVEAFFKEKIKNYDGMIKGVIEEFKEEMMTTDSKQSTIAAPEQNAGVNQPASDGQQAPAGGQQLPNDNQ
;
A
#
# COMPACT_ATOMS: atom_id res chain seq x y z
N MET A 1 14.92 -41.52 -16.25
CA MET A 1 13.96 -40.65 -16.98
C MET A 1 12.96 -40.13 -15.98
N THR A 2 13.19 -38.94 -15.42
CA THR A 2 12.27 -38.33 -14.45
C THR A 2 11.62 -37.15 -15.16
N LYS A 3 10.36 -37.34 -15.58
CA LYS A 3 9.57 -36.25 -16.16
C LYS A 3 9.20 -35.31 -15.00
N GLN A 4 9.86 -34.16 -14.93
CA GLN A 4 9.43 -33.07 -14.06
C GLN A 4 8.05 -32.60 -14.53
N ASN A 5 7.15 -32.44 -13.58
CA ASN A 5 5.73 -32.16 -13.78
C ASN A 5 5.57 -30.63 -13.86
N ASP A 6 5.57 -30.08 -15.08
CA ASP A 6 5.48 -28.64 -15.39
C ASP A 6 4.05 -28.08 -15.17
N ASN A 7 3.52 -28.15 -13.94
CA ASN A 7 2.24 -27.53 -13.59
C ASN A 7 2.38 -26.35 -12.58
N THR A 8 3.61 -25.90 -12.34
CA THR A 8 3.97 -24.79 -11.42
C THR A 8 4.10 -23.42 -12.12
N ASN A 9 3.73 -23.29 -13.40
CA ASN A 9 4.38 -22.30 -14.26
C ASN A 9 3.80 -20.88 -14.17
N THR A 10 2.48 -20.68 -14.07
CA THR A 10 1.91 -19.33 -14.26
C THR A 10 2.09 -18.41 -13.05
N GLN A 11 1.87 -18.92 -11.84
CA GLN A 11 2.03 -18.14 -10.59
C GLN A 11 3.50 -17.86 -10.31
N SER A 12 4.38 -18.86 -10.48
CA SER A 12 5.82 -18.72 -10.29
C SER A 12 6.45 -17.73 -11.27
N GLN A 13 6.00 -17.72 -12.53
CA GLN A 13 6.46 -16.75 -13.54
C GLN A 13 5.99 -15.32 -13.24
N ALA A 14 4.73 -15.12 -12.88
CA ALA A 14 4.19 -13.81 -12.54
C ALA A 14 4.94 -13.20 -11.33
N LEU A 15 5.30 -14.06 -10.37
CA LEU A 15 6.01 -13.69 -9.16
C LEU A 15 7.49 -13.38 -9.43
N ALA A 16 8.18 -14.18 -10.25
CA ALA A 16 9.55 -13.90 -10.66
C ALA A 16 9.67 -12.58 -11.45
N GLN A 17 8.70 -12.30 -12.33
CA GLN A 17 8.65 -11.03 -13.04
C GLN A 17 8.41 -9.86 -12.08
N LEU A 18 7.53 -10.02 -11.09
CA LEU A 18 7.31 -9.00 -10.05
C LEU A 18 8.58 -8.72 -9.23
N MET A 19 9.34 -9.74 -8.83
CA MET A 19 10.62 -9.55 -8.12
C MET A 19 11.62 -8.72 -8.94
N LYS A 20 11.67 -8.96 -10.26
CA LYS A 20 12.49 -8.19 -11.19
C LYS A 20 12.00 -6.75 -11.29
N ASP A 21 10.69 -6.56 -11.46
CA ASP A 21 10.07 -5.25 -11.62
C ASP A 21 10.24 -4.37 -10.38
N LEU A 22 10.34 -4.97 -9.19
CA LEU A 22 10.57 -4.29 -7.92
C LEU A 22 12.05 -4.15 -7.53
N GLY A 23 12.99 -4.46 -8.43
CA GLY A 23 14.44 -4.31 -8.19
C GLY A 23 15.01 -5.26 -7.12
N MET A 24 14.26 -6.30 -6.74
CA MET A 24 14.62 -7.21 -5.64
C MET A 24 15.73 -8.19 -6.02
N ASN A 25 16.04 -8.33 -7.32
CA ASN A 25 17.15 -9.13 -7.82
C ASN A 25 18.54 -8.66 -7.34
N THR A 26 18.62 -7.47 -6.74
CA THR A 26 19.83 -6.91 -6.11
C THR A 26 20.04 -7.37 -4.67
N LEU A 27 19.02 -7.96 -4.04
CA LEU A 27 19.11 -8.45 -2.66
C LEU A 27 19.88 -9.77 -2.57
N PRO A 28 20.50 -10.09 -1.42
CA PRO A 28 20.98 -11.44 -1.13
C PRO A 28 19.90 -12.51 -1.31
N GLN A 29 20.28 -13.71 -1.75
CA GLN A 29 19.32 -14.77 -2.11
C GLN A 29 18.39 -15.19 -0.95
N ASP A 30 18.92 -15.21 0.28
CA ASP A 30 18.13 -15.45 1.50
C ASP A 30 17.05 -14.37 1.71
N LYS A 31 17.40 -13.11 1.44
CA LYS A 31 16.47 -11.97 1.53
C LYS A 31 15.44 -11.98 0.41
N GLN A 32 15.85 -12.37 -0.80
CA GLN A 32 14.93 -12.59 -1.92
C GLN A 32 13.89 -13.66 -1.57
N ASN A 33 14.31 -14.79 -1.02
CA ASN A 33 13.42 -15.88 -0.60
C ASN A 33 12.49 -15.46 0.54
N GLU A 34 13.01 -14.78 1.56
CA GLU A 34 12.22 -14.27 2.68
C GLU A 34 11.11 -13.33 2.20
N LEU A 35 11.46 -12.40 1.31
CA LEU A 35 10.53 -11.43 0.76
C LEU A 35 9.50 -12.09 -0.16
N LEU A 36 9.94 -13.04 -0.98
CA LEU A 36 9.07 -13.85 -1.83
C LEU A 36 7.99 -14.57 -1.03
N ILE A 37 8.38 -15.22 0.08
CA ILE A 37 7.46 -15.91 0.98
C ILE A 37 6.44 -14.92 1.56
N LYS A 38 6.90 -13.77 2.07
CA LYS A 38 6.04 -12.73 2.64
C LYS A 38 5.04 -12.17 1.61
N MET A 39 5.49 -11.87 0.40
CA MET A 39 4.62 -11.38 -0.67
C MET A 39 3.57 -12.41 -1.07
N THR A 40 3.99 -13.67 -1.20
CA THR A 40 3.07 -14.77 -1.52
C THR A 40 2.03 -14.96 -0.41
N GLU A 41 2.44 -14.91 0.86
CA GLU A 41 1.53 -15.00 2.00
C GLU A 41 0.49 -13.88 2.00
N VAL A 42 0.90 -12.63 1.77
CA VAL A 42 -0.02 -11.49 1.69
C VAL A 42 -0.99 -11.64 0.52
N LEU A 43 -0.50 -12.03 -0.65
CA LEU A 43 -1.34 -12.27 -1.83
C LEU A 43 -2.38 -13.36 -1.58
N LEU A 44 -1.97 -14.50 -1.01
CA LEU A 44 -2.88 -15.61 -0.69
C LEU A 44 -3.96 -15.19 0.32
N LYS A 45 -3.61 -14.40 1.34
CA LYS A 45 -4.58 -13.86 2.30
C LYS A 45 -5.61 -12.95 1.63
N ARG A 46 -5.19 -12.10 0.70
CA ARG A 46 -6.11 -11.22 -0.06
C ARG A 46 -7.07 -12.03 -0.93
N ILE A 47 -6.56 -13.00 -1.67
CA ILE A 47 -7.40 -13.92 -2.47
C ILE A 47 -8.40 -14.63 -1.56
N PHE A 48 -7.96 -15.10 -0.40
CA PHE A 48 -8.84 -15.78 0.56
C PHE A 48 -9.95 -14.86 1.07
N ILE A 49 -9.63 -13.63 1.49
CA ILE A 49 -10.63 -12.65 1.94
C ILE A 49 -11.67 -12.37 0.84
N GLU A 50 -11.21 -12.05 -0.37
CA GLU A 50 -12.09 -11.77 -1.51
C GLU A 50 -12.98 -12.98 -1.86
N THR A 51 -12.42 -14.20 -1.77
CA THR A 51 -13.17 -15.45 -1.95
C THR A 51 -14.26 -15.60 -0.89
N MET A 52 -13.92 -15.41 0.39
CA MET A 52 -14.86 -15.52 1.51
C MET A 52 -15.98 -14.47 1.43
N ASP A 53 -15.69 -13.27 0.92
CA ASP A 53 -16.68 -12.23 0.69
C ASP A 53 -17.61 -12.60 -0.47
N LYS A 54 -17.07 -13.11 -1.58
CA LYS A 54 -17.85 -13.56 -2.74
C LYS A 54 -18.72 -14.79 -2.46
N LEU A 55 -18.30 -15.68 -1.55
CA LEU A 55 -19.10 -16.82 -1.09
C LEU A 55 -20.34 -16.38 -0.28
N GLY A 56 -20.27 -15.23 0.40
CA GLY A 56 -21.28 -14.81 1.36
C GLY A 56 -21.44 -15.79 2.53
N GLU A 57 -22.42 -15.54 3.40
CA GLU A 57 -22.60 -16.32 4.64
C GLU A 57 -22.83 -17.82 4.39
N LYS A 58 -23.75 -18.17 3.49
CA LYS A 58 -24.07 -19.57 3.18
C LYS A 58 -22.88 -20.33 2.58
N GLY A 59 -22.17 -19.72 1.62
CA GLY A 59 -21.00 -20.34 1.01
C GLY A 59 -19.86 -20.53 2.02
N ARG A 60 -19.69 -19.60 2.97
CA ARG A 60 -18.72 -19.74 4.08
C ARG A 60 -19.07 -20.89 5.02
N GLU A 61 -20.35 -21.08 5.36
CA GLU A 61 -20.78 -22.23 6.17
C GLU A 61 -20.52 -23.56 5.46
N GLU A 62 -20.79 -23.63 4.15
CA GLU A 62 -20.51 -24.82 3.35
C GLU A 62 -19.00 -25.09 3.28
N TYR A 63 -18.18 -24.06 3.09
CA TYR A 63 -16.72 -24.16 3.13
C TYR A 63 -16.24 -24.71 4.49
N MET A 64 -16.72 -24.15 5.61
CA MET A 64 -16.37 -24.63 6.95
C MET A 64 -16.74 -26.10 7.19
N LYS A 65 -17.90 -26.54 6.70
CA LYS A 65 -18.32 -27.95 6.79
C LYS A 65 -17.47 -28.88 5.93
N MET A 66 -17.02 -28.38 4.78
CA MET A 66 -16.14 -29.11 3.87
C MET A 66 -14.76 -29.29 4.51
N THR A 67 -14.18 -28.23 5.06
CA THR A 67 -12.82 -28.23 5.65
C THR A 67 -12.80 -28.53 7.15
N GLU A 68 -13.85 -29.18 7.66
CA GLU A 68 -13.95 -29.54 9.08
C GLU A 68 -12.84 -30.54 9.46
N GLU A 69 -12.31 -30.39 10.68
CA GLU A 69 -11.20 -31.21 11.17
C GLU A 69 -11.55 -32.71 11.09
N GLY A 70 -10.64 -33.50 10.52
CA GLY A 70 -10.83 -34.94 10.30
C GLY A 70 -11.40 -35.33 8.93
N LYS A 71 -11.76 -34.37 8.06
CA LYS A 71 -12.05 -34.63 6.65
C LYS A 71 -10.82 -34.36 5.79
N GLU A 72 -10.39 -35.35 5.00
CA GLU A 72 -9.42 -35.11 3.94
C GLU A 72 -10.11 -34.39 2.79
N VAL A 73 -9.66 -33.17 2.52
CA VAL A 73 -10.06 -32.39 1.36
C VAL A 73 -8.81 -31.99 0.60
N THR A 74 -8.78 -32.30 -0.70
CA THR A 74 -7.64 -31.93 -1.54
C THR A 74 -7.77 -30.48 -2.02
N PRO A 75 -6.65 -29.80 -2.33
CA PRO A 75 -6.69 -28.45 -2.89
C PRO A 75 -7.58 -28.34 -4.15
N GLU A 76 -7.58 -29.37 -5.00
CA GLU A 76 -8.40 -29.39 -6.22
C GLU A 76 -9.90 -29.43 -5.91
N GLN A 77 -10.30 -30.12 -4.83
CA GLN A 77 -11.69 -30.14 -4.38
C GLN A 77 -12.12 -28.78 -3.85
N VAL A 78 -11.25 -28.10 -3.09
CA VAL A 78 -11.50 -26.73 -2.60
C VAL A 78 -11.64 -25.76 -3.78
N GLU A 79 -10.75 -25.85 -4.77
CA GLU A 79 -10.80 -25.01 -5.96
C GLU A 79 -12.07 -25.26 -6.78
N ALA A 80 -12.45 -26.52 -6.96
CA ALA A 80 -13.69 -26.89 -7.66
C ALA A 80 -14.93 -26.30 -6.96
N PHE A 81 -14.98 -26.38 -5.62
CA PHE A 81 -16.03 -25.76 -4.83
C PHE A 81 -16.10 -24.24 -5.05
N PHE A 82 -14.96 -23.54 -5.03
CA PHE A 82 -14.94 -22.10 -5.28
C PHE A 82 -15.38 -21.74 -6.70
N LYS A 83 -14.95 -22.50 -7.72
CA LYS A 83 -15.36 -22.31 -9.12
C LYS A 83 -16.85 -22.55 -9.34
N GLU A 84 -17.45 -23.48 -8.61
CA GLU A 84 -18.88 -23.74 -8.67
C GLU A 84 -19.69 -22.59 -8.05
N LYS A 85 -19.23 -22.06 -6.91
CA LYS A 85 -19.97 -21.08 -6.11
C LYS A 85 -19.76 -19.63 -6.55
N ILE A 86 -18.59 -19.31 -7.09
CA ILE A 86 -18.20 -17.95 -7.46
C ILE A 86 -18.14 -17.83 -8.98
N LYS A 87 -19.03 -16.99 -9.55
CA LYS A 87 -18.99 -16.65 -10.97
C LYS A 87 -17.67 -15.96 -11.30
N ASN A 88 -17.01 -16.40 -12.38
CA ASN A 88 -15.74 -15.84 -12.85
C ASN A 88 -14.62 -15.88 -11.78
N TYR A 89 -14.53 -16.97 -11.02
CA TYR A 89 -13.53 -17.14 -9.95
C TYR A 89 -12.09 -16.90 -10.44
N ASP A 90 -11.69 -17.49 -11.57
CA ASP A 90 -10.35 -17.30 -12.14
C ASP A 90 -10.07 -15.83 -12.52
N GLY A 91 -11.09 -15.10 -13.00
CA GLY A 91 -10.98 -13.68 -13.32
C GLY A 91 -10.82 -12.81 -12.07
N MET A 92 -11.52 -13.15 -10.99
CA MET A 92 -11.34 -12.49 -9.68
C MET A 92 -9.91 -12.68 -9.17
N ILE A 93 -9.38 -13.91 -9.20
CA ILE A 93 -7.99 -14.16 -8.79
C ILE A 93 -7.01 -13.32 -9.60
N LYS A 94 -7.18 -13.26 -10.93
CA LYS A 94 -6.34 -12.44 -11.80
C LYS A 94 -6.40 -10.96 -11.42
N GLY A 95 -7.60 -10.42 -11.15
CA GLY A 95 -7.78 -9.05 -10.70
C GLY A 95 -7.01 -8.76 -9.40
N VAL A 96 -7.14 -9.62 -8.39
CA VAL A 96 -6.41 -9.47 -7.12
C VAL A 96 -4.89 -9.49 -7.34
N ILE A 97 -4.39 -10.33 -8.23
CA ILE A 97 -2.97 -10.39 -8.58
C ILE A 97 -2.52 -9.08 -9.27
N GLU A 98 -3.30 -8.58 -10.22
CA GLU A 98 -2.99 -7.35 -10.95
C GLU A 98 -2.97 -6.12 -10.03
N GLU A 99 -4.00 -5.98 -9.19
CA GLU A 99 -4.08 -4.92 -8.16
C GLU A 99 -2.90 -4.99 -7.19
N PHE A 100 -2.58 -6.20 -6.69
CA PHE A 100 -1.44 -6.38 -5.79
C PHE A 100 -0.12 -5.98 -6.46
N LYS A 101 0.08 -6.33 -7.74
CA LYS A 101 1.27 -5.93 -8.49
C LYS A 101 1.36 -4.41 -8.63
N GLU A 102 0.25 -3.74 -8.99
CA GLU A 102 0.20 -2.29 -9.14
C GLU A 102 0.51 -1.57 -7.82
N GLU A 103 -0.05 -2.03 -6.71
CA GLU A 103 0.25 -1.49 -5.38
C GLU A 103 1.73 -1.60 -5.03
N MET A 104 2.37 -2.74 -5.33
CA MET A 104 3.79 -2.91 -5.05
C MET A 104 4.64 -1.93 -5.90
N MET A 105 4.27 -1.70 -7.16
CA MET A 105 5.00 -0.82 -8.08
C MET A 105 4.77 0.67 -7.84
N THR A 106 3.64 1.06 -7.23
CA THR A 106 3.29 2.48 -6.98
C THR A 106 3.91 3.07 -5.72
N THR A 107 4.66 2.27 -4.94
CA THR A 107 5.29 2.68 -3.68
C THR A 107 6.37 3.78 -3.86
N ASP A 108 6.87 4.04 -5.07
CA ASP A 108 7.87 5.08 -5.32
C ASP A 108 7.33 6.53 -5.35
N SER A 109 6.00 6.76 -5.41
CA SER A 109 5.48 8.09 -5.78
C SER A 109 4.89 8.95 -4.65
N LYS A 110 4.80 8.48 -3.40
CA LYS A 110 4.09 9.24 -2.33
C LYS A 110 4.90 9.65 -1.11
N GLN A 111 6.22 9.46 -1.09
CA GLN A 111 7.07 9.91 0.03
C GLN A 111 8.00 11.10 -0.26
N SER A 112 7.97 11.66 -1.47
CA SER A 112 8.88 12.75 -1.88
C SER A 112 8.21 14.14 -2.06
N THR A 113 7.08 14.39 -1.40
CA THR A 113 6.44 15.73 -1.39
C THR A 113 6.06 16.15 0.04
N ILE A 114 7.07 16.30 0.89
CA ILE A 114 7.01 17.30 1.96
C ILE A 114 7.96 18.43 1.54
N ALA A 115 7.52 19.23 0.58
CA ALA A 115 8.15 20.51 0.32
C ALA A 115 7.99 21.37 1.59
N ALA A 116 9.11 21.87 2.10
CA ALA A 116 9.14 22.77 3.25
C ALA A 116 8.20 23.97 3.04
N PRO A 117 7.49 24.47 4.07
CA PRO A 117 6.68 25.67 3.92
C PRO A 117 7.59 26.86 3.59
N GLU A 118 7.24 27.50 2.48
CA GLU A 118 7.85 28.71 1.96
C GLU A 118 7.97 29.80 3.04
N GLN A 119 9.13 30.44 3.06
CA GLN A 119 9.42 31.61 3.87
C GLN A 119 8.50 32.76 3.44
N ASN A 120 7.46 33.00 4.22
CA ASN A 120 6.67 34.23 4.15
C ASN A 120 7.34 35.31 5.01
N ALA A 121 8.01 36.28 4.38
CA ALA A 121 8.20 37.62 4.93
C ALA A 121 8.64 38.58 3.82
N GLY A 122 7.67 39.18 3.13
CA GLY A 122 7.99 40.13 2.07
C GLY A 122 6.82 40.89 1.47
N VAL A 123 5.79 41.23 2.27
CA VAL A 123 4.82 42.25 1.86
C VAL A 123 4.89 43.40 2.85
N ASN A 124 5.66 44.42 2.47
CA ASN A 124 5.62 45.72 3.10
C ASN A 124 4.73 46.61 2.20
N GLN A 125 3.57 47.00 2.71
CA GLN A 125 2.75 48.08 2.16
C GLN A 125 2.25 48.99 3.29
N PRO A 126 1.97 50.26 2.98
CA PRO A 126 2.53 51.39 3.71
C PRO A 126 1.59 52.01 4.75
N ALA A 127 2.21 52.91 5.51
CA ALA A 127 1.70 53.75 6.59
C ALA A 127 0.29 54.31 6.41
N SER A 128 -0.46 54.36 7.52
CA SER A 128 -1.48 55.37 7.79
C SER A 128 -1.66 55.54 9.31
N ASP A 129 -1.32 56.74 9.77
CA ASP A 129 -1.92 57.49 10.89
C ASP A 129 -1.94 56.89 12.30
N GLY A 130 -1.00 57.38 13.11
CA GLY A 130 -1.09 57.43 14.57
C GLY A 130 -0.38 58.68 15.09
N GLN A 131 -1.12 59.78 15.17
CA GLN A 131 -0.70 61.05 15.73
C GLN A 131 -0.37 60.94 17.24
N GLN A 132 0.69 61.68 17.60
CA GLN A 132 0.94 62.38 18.87
C GLN A 132 1.45 61.59 20.09
N ALA A 133 2.73 61.83 20.39
CA ALA A 133 3.16 62.18 21.75
C ALA A 133 4.11 63.41 21.65
N PRO A 134 3.93 64.47 22.47
CA PRO A 134 4.83 65.62 22.47
C PRO A 134 5.85 65.48 23.62
N ALA A 135 7.14 65.58 23.32
CA ALA A 135 8.15 65.87 24.32
C ALA A 135 9.43 66.37 23.65
N GLY A 136 9.75 67.66 23.84
CA GLY A 136 11.08 68.15 23.51
C GLY A 136 11.17 69.64 23.25
N GLY A 137 11.51 70.40 24.29
CA GLY A 137 12.47 71.51 24.17
C GLY A 137 11.91 72.86 23.75
N GLN A 138 11.57 73.70 24.74
CA GLN A 138 11.95 75.11 24.69
C GLN A 138 12.68 75.48 25.98
N GLN A 139 13.71 76.28 25.79
CA GLN A 139 14.82 76.53 26.70
C GLN A 139 14.86 78.03 27.01
N LEU A 140 15.25 78.35 28.26
CA LEU A 140 15.74 79.63 28.83
C LEU A 140 14.71 80.73 29.20
N PRO A 141 15.02 81.64 30.17
CA PRO A 141 16.37 82.04 30.60
C PRO A 141 16.69 82.06 32.11
N ASN A 142 18.01 82.14 32.35
CA ASN A 142 18.68 82.72 33.52
C ASN A 142 17.99 84.01 34.01
N ASP A 143 17.94 84.19 35.34
CA ASP A 143 18.52 85.40 35.96
C ASP A 143 18.66 85.30 37.48
N ASN A 144 19.72 85.97 37.95
CA ASN A 144 20.04 86.45 39.31
C ASN A 144 20.39 85.47 40.44
N GLN A 145 21.70 85.34 40.73
CA GLN A 145 22.43 86.26 41.62
C GLN A 145 23.94 86.24 41.34
#